data_AF-A0A959P691-F1
#
_entry.id   AF-A0A959P691-F1
#
_cell.length_a   1.000
_cell.length_b   1.000
_cell.length_c   1.000
_cell.angle_alpha   90.00
_cell.angle_beta   90.00
_cell.angle_gamma   90.00
#
_symmetry.space_group_name_H-M   'P 1'
#
loop_
_entity.id
_entity.type
_entity.pdbx_description
1 polymer ?
#
loop_
_entity_poly.entity_id
_entity_poly.type
_entity_poly.pdbx_seq_one_letter_code
_entity_poly.pdbx_strand_id
1 'polypeptide(L)' 'MVNISEATCALLKYDSQFSFESRGKIAAKGKGEMKMYFVESYT' A
#
# COMPACT_ATOMS: atom_id res chain seq x y z
N MET A 1 5.85 3.94 -8.72
CA MET A 1 5.25 3.03 -7.71
C MET A 1 6.13 2.78 -6.49
N VAL A 2 5.63 3.12 -5.30
CA VAL A 2 6.25 2.85 -3.98
C VAL A 2 5.43 1.77 -3.26
N ASN A 3 6.07 0.81 -2.58
CA ASN A 3 5.36 -0.24 -1.85
C ASN A 3 4.99 0.20 -0.42
N ILE A 4 3.73 0.07 -0.04
CA ILE A 4 3.20 0.45 1.27
C ILE A 4 2.31 -0.66 1.86
N SER A 5 2.18 -0.65 3.19
CA SER A 5 1.30 -1.57 3.91
C SER A 5 -0.17 -1.15 3.82
N GLU A 6 -1.11 -2.08 4.06
CA GLU A 6 -2.54 -1.77 4.22
C GLU A 6 -2.81 -0.68 5.26
N ALA A 7 -2.06 -0.66 6.37
CA ALA A 7 -2.20 0.36 7.40
C ALA A 7 -1.85 1.77 6.87
N THR A 8 -0.78 1.87 6.07
CA THR A 8 -0.39 3.14 5.42
C THR A 8 -1.41 3.54 4.36
N CYS A 9 -1.92 2.60 3.57
CA CYS A 9 -2.97 2.85 2.59
C CYS A 9 -4.25 3.39 3.25
N ALA A 10 -4.66 2.84 4.39
CA ALA A 10 -5.85 3.30 5.11
C ALA A 10 -5.77 4.77 5.59
N LEU A 11 -4.55 5.29 5.83
CA LEU A 11 -4.31 6.69 6.18
C LEU A 11 -4.41 7.63 4.97
N LEU A 12 -4.14 7.13 3.77
CA LEU A 12 -4.00 7.94 2.55
C LEU A 12 -5.16 7.78 1.56
N LYS A 13 -6.01 6.75 1.70
CA LYS A 13 -7.03 6.36 0.70
C LYS A 13 -8.08 7.42 0.36
N TYR A 14 -8.16 8.51 1.13
CA TYR A 14 -9.11 9.61 0.88
C TYR A 14 -8.44 10.85 0.29
N ASP A 15 -7.11 10.85 0.15
CA ASP A 15 -6.38 11.91 -0.55
C ASP A 15 -6.37 11.58 -2.05
N SER A 16 -7.03 12.45 -2.83
CA SER A 16 -7.21 12.29 -4.28
C SER A 16 -5.90 12.39 -5.07
N GLN A 17 -4.80 12.80 -4.45
CA GLN A 17 -3.49 12.84 -5.09
C GLN A 17 -2.86 11.46 -5.27
N PHE A 18 -3.38 10.43 -4.59
CA PHE A 18 -2.80 9.09 -4.62
C PHE A 18 -3.72 8.07 -5.29
N SER A 19 -3.10 7.17 -6.05
CA SER A 19 -3.72 5.95 -6.54
C SER A 19 -3.03 4.73 -5.96
N PHE A 20 -3.80 3.64 -5.80
CA PHE A 20 -3.34 2.43 -5.12
C PHE A 20 -3.66 1.20 -5.97
N GLU A 21 -2.66 0.34 -6.14
CA GLU A 21 -2.80 -0.96 -6.78
C GLU A 21 -2.51 -2.07 -5.76
N SER A 22 -3.40 -3.06 -5.65
CA SER A 22 -3.21 -4.18 -4.75
C SER A 22 -2.05 -5.07 -5.22
N ARG A 23 -1.04 -5.25 -4.37
CA ARG A 23 0.05 -6.21 -4.60
C ARG A 23 -0.27 -7.60 -4.00
N GLY A 24 -1.38 -7.72 -3.28
CA GLY A 24 -1.79 -8.95 -2.60
C GLY A 24 -1.13 -9.14 -1.23
N LYS A 25 -1.21 -10.37 -0.71
CA LYS A 25 -0.57 -10.76 0.55
C LYS A 25 0.87 -11.18 0.30
N ILE A 26 1.80 -10.66 1.09
CA ILE A 26 3.22 -10.96 1.02
C ILE A 26 3.73 -11.31 2.41
N ALA A 27 4.54 -12.38 2.50
CA ALA A 27 5.23 -12.73 3.73
C ALA A 27 6.33 -11.68 4.03
N ALA A 28 6.18 -10.98 5.15
CA ALA A 28 7.18 -10.05 5.66
C ALA A 28 7.95 -10.70 6.82
N LYS A 29 9.28 -10.55 6.82
CA LYS A 29 10.15 -11.14 7.85
C LYS A 29 9.69 -10.72 9.24
N GLY A 30 9.29 -11.69 10.07
CA GLY A 30 8.83 -11.47 11.44
C GLY A 30 7.43 -10.88 11.59
N LYS A 31 6.63 -10.79 10.51
CA LYS A 31 5.27 -10.21 10.54
C LYS A 31 4.18 -11.09 9.92
N GLY A 32 4.55 -12.29 9.44
CA GLY A 32 3.63 -13.16 8.72
C GLY A 32 3.21 -12.55 7.38
N GLU A 33 2.05 -12.95 6.88
CA GLU A 33 1.49 -12.39 5.65
C GLU A 33 0.86 -11.01 5.89
N MET A 34 1.20 -10.05 5.04
CA MET A 34 0.66 -8.69 5.09
C MET A 34 0.09 -8.30 3.72
N LYS A 35 -1.06 -7.62 3.69
CA LYS A 35 -1.53 -7.00 2.46
C LYS A 35 -0.68 -5.77 2.14
N MET A 36 -0.17 -5.75 0.92
CA MET A 36 0.70 -4.70 0.40
C MET A 36 0.08 -4.05 -0.83
N TYR A 37 0.40 -2.78 -1.05
CA TYR A 37 -0.09 -1.98 -2.15
C TYR A 37 1.07 -1.24 -2.82
N PHE A 38 0.99 -1.02 -4.12
CA PHE A 38 1.77 0.01 -4.77
C PHE A 38 0.97 1.33 -4.73
N VAL A 39 1.66 2.42 -4.40
CA VAL A 39 1.11 3.78 -4.44
C VAL A 39 1.85 4.62 -5.46
N GLU A 40 1.10 5.47 -6.16
CA GLU A 40 1.62 6.52 -7.03
C GLU A 40 0.96 7.86 -6.67
N SER A 41 1.70 8.96 -6.80
CA SER A 41 1.14 10.31 -6.72
C SER A 41 0.96 10.86 -8.12
N TYR A 42 -0.17 11.53 -8.36
CA TYR A 42 -0.34 12.34 -9.56
C TYR A 42 0.43 13.64 -9.38
N THR A 43 1.48 13.83 -10.18
CA THR A 43 2.29 15.06 -10.22
C THR A 43 2.30 15.58 -11.64
#